data_AF-A0ABD3B1J7-F1
#
_entry.id   AF-A0ABD3B1J7-F1
#
_cell.length_a   1.000
_cell.length_b   1.000
_cell.length_c   1.000
_cell.angle_alpha   90.00
_cell.angle_beta   90.00
_cell.angle_gamma   90.00
#
_symmetry.space_group_name_H-M   'P 1'
#
loop_
_entity.id
_entity.type
_entity.pdbx_description
1 polymer ?
#
loop_
_entity_poly.entity_id
_entity_poly.type
_entity_poly.pdbx_seq_one_letter_code
_entity_poly.pdbx_strand_id
1 'polypeptide(L)'
;MAQNIPKISILVTYEGLFSLFLVILCCCNSLKSQNISDESLAGFAAAIATWYGPPDGAGTDGGACGYEDAVEKPPFSARVSAGNDALFKEGKGCGTCYAVKCQKTSNPACSGSPVRVVITDYCPGSCNADPIHFDLSGIAMGALAEPGQDDQLRIAGIIDVLYQRVQCNYGRQKIMFNVDKGANPFFFATLIEYQNGGGDLDSAEIKSVGSDQFLPMEQLFGATYKIDSPHELKGPFSIRLTQGEFKRSIVAKNVSCSPNDNPACSGNAVTITITDECPDACNNDPVHFDFSSTAFGYLAKSGEAENLRKAGRINVSYQRVACAYPNQNIVFKVDSGSNPNYFSIAIEYENGDGDLAAVEIQPSGSNQWFSMQQVFGVTYKYDVPTGTNAPFSIRLTQIESKKTIVAQNVIPGDWKAGSSYTSSVNF
;
A
#
# COMPACT_ATOMS: atom_id res chain seq x y z
N MET A 1 10.87 -79.72 -36.19
CA MET A 1 11.38 -78.96 -35.02
C MET A 1 12.83 -78.62 -35.28
N ALA A 2 13.21 -77.37 -35.03
CA ALA A 2 14.53 -76.74 -35.18
C ALA A 2 14.96 -76.29 -36.61
N GLN A 3 15.01 -74.95 -36.72
CA GLN A 3 16.02 -74.09 -37.38
C GLN A 3 16.16 -74.08 -38.92
N ASN A 4 15.76 -72.94 -39.52
CA ASN A 4 16.69 -72.03 -40.22
C ASN A 4 15.96 -70.76 -40.70
N ILE A 5 16.32 -69.61 -40.16
CA ILE A 5 15.94 -68.26 -40.63
C ILE A 5 17.22 -67.58 -41.12
N PRO A 6 17.26 -66.97 -42.32
CA PRO A 6 18.47 -66.36 -42.86
C PRO A 6 18.77 -65.01 -42.21
N LYS A 7 20.07 -64.71 -42.07
CA LYS A 7 20.61 -63.40 -41.63
C LYS A 7 20.35 -62.35 -42.72
N ILE A 8 19.63 -61.29 -42.38
CA ILE A 8 19.56 -60.05 -43.17
C ILE A 8 20.55 -59.05 -42.56
N SER A 9 21.57 -58.71 -43.33
CA SER A 9 22.49 -57.61 -43.04
C SER A 9 21.85 -56.31 -43.54
N ILE A 10 21.52 -55.39 -42.63
CA ILE A 10 21.15 -54.01 -42.99
C ILE A 10 22.38 -53.13 -42.78
N LEU A 11 22.94 -52.65 -43.90
CA LEU A 11 23.88 -51.53 -43.96
C LEU A 11 23.12 -50.26 -43.56
N VAL A 12 23.46 -49.66 -42.42
CA VAL A 12 23.03 -48.30 -42.07
C VAL A 12 24.02 -47.34 -42.72
N THR A 13 23.57 -46.64 -43.76
CA THR A 13 24.31 -45.57 -44.42
C THR A 13 24.31 -44.31 -43.57
N TYR A 14 25.50 -43.73 -43.43
CA TYR A 14 25.83 -42.62 -42.53
C TYR A 14 25.64 -41.27 -43.23
N GLU A 15 24.41 -40.91 -43.59
CA GLU A 15 24.11 -39.67 -44.35
C GLU A 15 22.85 -38.96 -43.79
N GLY A 16 22.77 -38.83 -42.46
CA GLY A 16 21.58 -38.26 -41.79
C GLY A 16 21.86 -37.37 -40.58
N LEU A 17 23.12 -37.00 -40.31
CA LEU A 17 23.49 -36.21 -39.12
C LEU A 17 24.05 -34.82 -39.43
N PHE A 18 24.27 -34.47 -40.70
CA PHE A 18 24.84 -33.16 -41.07
C PHE A 18 23.78 -32.10 -41.47
N SER A 19 22.57 -32.49 -41.86
CA SER A 19 21.49 -31.54 -42.18
C SER A 19 20.72 -31.02 -40.96
N LEU A 20 20.83 -31.66 -39.79
CA LEU A 20 20.16 -31.19 -38.58
C LEU A 20 20.94 -30.06 -37.87
N PHE A 21 22.25 -29.93 -38.13
CA PHE A 21 23.10 -28.90 -37.51
C PHE A 21 23.04 -27.55 -38.24
N LEU A 22 22.71 -27.53 -39.54
CA LEU A 22 22.62 -26.28 -40.33
C LEU A 22 21.29 -25.53 -40.13
N VAL A 23 20.21 -26.22 -39.75
CA VAL A 23 18.91 -25.57 -39.45
C VAL A 23 18.94 -24.89 -38.08
N ILE A 24 19.73 -25.41 -37.13
CA ILE A 24 19.86 -24.85 -35.78
C ILE A 24 20.70 -23.56 -35.78
N LEU A 25 21.66 -23.41 -36.70
CA LEU A 25 22.45 -22.16 -36.82
C LEU A 25 21.71 -21.01 -37.53
N CYS A 26 20.59 -21.26 -38.24
CA CYS A 26 19.83 -20.20 -38.89
C CYS A 26 18.78 -19.56 -37.96
N CYS A 27 18.35 -20.25 -36.89
CA CYS A 27 17.40 -19.71 -35.90
C CYS A 27 18.04 -18.86 -34.78
N CYS A 28 19.36 -18.69 -34.75
CA CYS A 28 20.03 -17.88 -33.71
C CYS A 28 20.21 -16.40 -34.06
N ASN A 29 19.73 -15.92 -35.21
CA ASN A 29 19.84 -14.51 -35.60
C ASN A 29 18.48 -13.92 -35.98
N SER A 30 17.54 -13.89 -35.03
CA SER A 30 16.45 -12.89 -34.97
C SER A 30 15.75 -12.94 -33.61
N LEU A 31 16.50 -12.74 -32.54
CA LEU A 31 15.99 -12.14 -31.31
C LEU A 31 16.69 -10.79 -31.17
N LYS A 32 16.25 -9.83 -31.98
CA LYS A 32 16.35 -8.43 -31.57
C LYS A 32 15.43 -8.32 -30.36
N SER A 33 16.03 -8.45 -29.17
CA SER A 33 15.47 -7.89 -27.95
C SER A 33 15.21 -6.41 -28.29
N GLN A 34 13.93 -6.08 -28.45
CA GLN A 34 13.55 -4.69 -28.57
C GLN A 34 13.89 -4.06 -27.23
N ASN A 35 14.77 -3.06 -27.29
CA ASN A 35 15.05 -2.17 -26.17
C ASN A 35 13.72 -1.54 -25.75
N ILE A 36 13.05 -2.14 -24.77
CA ILE A 36 12.04 -1.46 -23.98
C ILE A 36 12.84 -0.40 -23.24
N SER A 37 12.58 0.85 -23.62
CA SER A 37 13.04 2.05 -22.92
C SER A 37 12.64 1.93 -21.46
N ASP A 38 13.56 1.50 -20.62
CA ASP A 38 13.40 1.43 -19.17
C ASP A 38 13.39 2.86 -18.63
N GLU A 39 12.22 3.48 -18.76
CA GLU A 39 11.85 4.74 -18.14
C GLU A 39 11.02 4.39 -16.88
N SER A 40 11.64 3.64 -15.96
CA SER A 40 11.19 3.44 -14.57
C SER A 40 11.37 4.69 -13.70
N LEU A 41 11.31 5.87 -14.32
CA LEU A 41 11.30 7.16 -13.63
C LEU A 41 9.93 7.38 -12.97
N ALA A 42 9.96 7.51 -11.63
CA ALA A 42 8.92 8.04 -10.74
C ALA A 42 8.04 7.06 -9.92
N GLY A 43 8.53 5.88 -9.53
CA GLY A 43 7.83 5.07 -8.50
C GLY A 43 6.58 4.33 -8.97
N PHE A 44 6.50 4.02 -10.26
CA PHE A 44 5.47 3.16 -10.84
C PHE A 44 6.05 1.75 -11.11
N ALA A 45 5.29 0.71 -10.79
CA ALA A 45 5.59 -0.70 -11.08
C ALA A 45 4.89 -1.18 -12.35
N ALA A 46 5.39 -2.23 -12.99
CA ALA A 46 4.79 -2.78 -14.21
C ALA A 46 3.53 -3.61 -13.92
N ALA A 47 2.54 -3.51 -14.80
CA ALA A 47 1.34 -4.32 -14.81
C ALA A 47 0.81 -4.50 -16.24
N ILE A 48 -0.13 -5.42 -16.41
CA ILE A 48 -0.89 -5.57 -17.66
C ILE A 48 -2.24 -4.89 -17.49
N ALA A 49 -2.75 -4.29 -18.55
CA ALA A 49 -4.11 -3.80 -18.58
C ALA A 49 -4.90 -4.33 -19.78
N THR A 50 -6.14 -4.71 -19.52
CA THR A 50 -7.20 -4.86 -20.53
C THR A 50 -8.29 -3.86 -20.27
N TRP A 51 -9.41 -3.97 -21.00
CA TRP A 51 -10.60 -3.22 -20.68
C TRP A 51 -11.87 -4.01 -20.98
N TYR A 52 -12.96 -3.62 -20.32
CA TYR A 52 -14.25 -4.27 -20.41
C TYR A 52 -15.41 -3.26 -20.49
N GLY A 53 -16.58 -3.77 -20.92
CA GLY A 53 -17.80 -2.98 -21.05
C GLY A 53 -17.81 -2.06 -22.28
N PRO A 54 -18.69 -1.02 -22.29
CA PRO A 54 -18.77 -0.07 -23.38
C PRO A 54 -17.54 0.86 -23.45
N PRO A 55 -17.13 1.32 -24.66
CA PRO A 55 -15.98 2.22 -24.84
C PRO A 55 -16.04 3.51 -24.01
N ASP A 56 -17.25 4.05 -23.82
CA ASP A 56 -17.51 5.26 -23.04
C ASP A 56 -18.20 4.98 -21.70
N GLY A 57 -18.10 3.73 -21.22
CA GLY A 57 -18.75 3.27 -19.99
C GLY A 57 -17.78 3.02 -18.83
N ALA A 58 -18.35 2.66 -17.68
CA ALA A 58 -17.62 2.32 -16.45
C ALA A 58 -17.29 0.82 -16.31
N GLY A 59 -17.41 0.04 -17.39
CA GLY A 59 -17.37 -1.42 -17.31
C GLY A 59 -18.78 -2.00 -17.25
N THR A 60 -19.09 -2.73 -16.18
CA THR A 60 -20.43 -3.26 -15.90
C THR A 60 -21.07 -2.59 -14.69
N ASP A 61 -22.39 -2.42 -14.73
CA ASP A 61 -23.18 -2.01 -13.55
C ASP A 61 -23.14 -3.14 -12.50
N GLY A 62 -22.76 -2.82 -11.26
CA GLY A 62 -22.86 -3.77 -10.13
C GLY A 62 -21.62 -4.62 -9.80
N GLY A 63 -20.42 -4.22 -10.25
CA GLY A 63 -19.16 -4.94 -10.00
C GLY A 63 -18.93 -5.39 -8.55
N ALA A 64 -18.00 -6.32 -8.34
CA ALA A 64 -17.78 -7.08 -7.11
C ALA A 64 -17.60 -6.27 -5.81
N CYS A 65 -17.30 -4.97 -5.90
CA CYS A 65 -17.27 -4.09 -4.73
C CYS A 65 -18.65 -3.64 -4.23
N GLY A 66 -19.71 -3.86 -5.01
CA GLY A 66 -21.09 -3.51 -4.68
C GLY A 66 -21.45 -2.05 -4.94
N TYR A 67 -20.64 -1.29 -5.67
CA TYR A 67 -20.87 0.14 -5.92
C TYR A 67 -21.99 0.44 -6.93
N GLU A 68 -22.52 -0.57 -7.61
CA GLU A 68 -23.67 -0.44 -8.52
C GLU A 68 -23.49 0.73 -9.52
N ASP A 69 -24.53 1.52 -9.76
CA ASP A 69 -24.53 2.65 -10.69
C ASP A 69 -23.68 3.86 -10.22
N ALA A 70 -23.06 3.79 -9.03
CA ALA A 70 -22.19 4.85 -8.54
C ALA A 70 -20.89 4.93 -9.35
N VAL A 71 -20.43 3.82 -9.94
CA VAL A 71 -19.19 3.78 -10.73
C VAL A 71 -19.24 4.71 -11.95
N GLU A 72 -20.43 4.96 -12.50
CA GLU A 72 -20.65 5.87 -13.63
C GLU A 72 -20.69 7.34 -13.20
N LYS A 73 -21.08 7.61 -11.95
CA LYS A 73 -21.36 8.96 -11.44
C LYS A 73 -20.11 9.58 -10.77
N PRO A 74 -20.02 10.91 -10.67
CA PRO A 74 -19.02 11.53 -9.81
C PRO A 74 -19.13 11.02 -8.36
N PRO A 75 -18.00 10.75 -7.67
CA PRO A 75 -16.64 11.12 -8.05
C PRO A 75 -15.83 10.01 -8.75
N PHE A 76 -16.41 8.83 -8.99
CA PHE A 76 -15.75 7.77 -9.76
C PHE A 76 -15.67 8.13 -11.25
N SER A 77 -16.77 8.67 -11.79
CA SER A 77 -16.86 9.19 -13.17
C SER A 77 -16.29 8.22 -14.20
N ALA A 78 -16.67 6.93 -14.07
CA ALA A 78 -16.20 5.83 -14.88
C ALA A 78 -14.68 5.61 -14.89
N ARG A 79 -13.88 6.27 -14.04
CA ARG A 79 -12.44 6.03 -13.90
C ARG A 79 -12.18 4.89 -12.93
N VAL A 80 -12.60 3.69 -13.33
CA VAL A 80 -12.63 2.49 -12.48
C VAL A 80 -11.97 1.30 -13.17
N SER A 81 -11.69 0.26 -12.40
CA SER A 81 -11.08 -0.99 -12.88
C SER A 81 -11.52 -2.18 -12.03
N ALA A 82 -11.65 -3.34 -12.68
CA ALA A 82 -11.61 -4.63 -12.02
C ALA A 82 -10.15 -5.05 -11.80
N GLY A 83 -9.82 -5.43 -10.57
CA GLY A 83 -8.48 -5.92 -10.23
C GLY A 83 -8.41 -7.44 -10.21
N ASN A 84 -7.26 -8.01 -10.54
CA ASN A 84 -6.96 -9.43 -10.25
C ASN A 84 -6.87 -9.70 -8.74
N ASP A 85 -6.58 -10.94 -8.33
CA ASP A 85 -6.54 -11.35 -6.91
C ASP A 85 -5.65 -10.43 -6.06
N ALA A 86 -4.51 -10.01 -6.61
CA ALA A 86 -3.53 -9.17 -5.92
C ALA A 86 -4.04 -7.75 -5.64
N LEU A 87 -4.90 -7.21 -6.51
CA LEU A 87 -5.49 -5.88 -6.36
C LEU A 87 -6.82 -5.93 -5.60
N PHE A 88 -7.68 -6.90 -5.90
CA PHE A 88 -9.01 -7.02 -5.31
C PHE A 88 -8.97 -7.50 -3.85
N LYS A 89 -8.03 -8.41 -3.50
CA LYS A 89 -7.79 -8.91 -2.14
C LYS A 89 -9.07 -9.34 -1.42
N GLU A 90 -9.89 -10.16 -2.07
CA GLU A 90 -11.19 -10.64 -1.54
C GLU A 90 -12.14 -9.49 -1.13
N GLY A 91 -12.05 -8.35 -1.83
CA GLY A 91 -12.86 -7.15 -1.56
C GLY A 91 -12.18 -6.13 -0.64
N LYS A 92 -11.07 -6.45 0.02
CA LYS A 92 -10.30 -5.47 0.82
C LYS A 92 -9.65 -4.39 -0.04
N GLY A 93 -9.42 -4.68 -1.32
CA GLY A 93 -8.93 -3.70 -2.29
C GLY A 93 -9.99 -2.74 -2.82
N CYS A 94 -11.27 -2.96 -2.50
CA CYS A 94 -12.35 -2.09 -2.96
C CYS A 94 -12.16 -0.66 -2.45
N GLY A 95 -12.29 0.30 -3.37
CA GLY A 95 -12.15 1.72 -3.06
C GLY A 95 -10.71 2.24 -3.06
N THR A 96 -9.71 1.37 -3.23
CA THR A 96 -8.29 1.77 -3.36
C THR A 96 -8.02 2.49 -4.68
N CYS A 97 -7.12 3.47 -4.65
CA CYS A 97 -6.79 4.29 -5.82
C CYS A 97 -5.38 4.01 -6.34
N TYR A 98 -5.26 3.98 -7.66
CA TYR A 98 -3.97 3.82 -8.35
C TYR A 98 -3.82 4.89 -9.41
N ALA A 99 -2.60 5.42 -9.56
CA ALA A 99 -2.20 6.14 -10.75
C ALA A 99 -1.71 5.10 -11.76
N VAL A 100 -2.32 5.03 -12.94
CA VAL A 100 -1.96 4.10 -14.03
C VAL A 100 -1.56 4.91 -15.25
N LYS A 101 -0.44 4.59 -15.89
CA LYS A 101 0.03 5.22 -17.13
C LYS A 101 0.49 4.17 -18.13
N CYS A 102 0.35 4.45 -19.43
CA CYS A 102 0.98 3.65 -20.47
C CYS A 102 2.02 4.48 -21.23
N GLN A 103 3.00 3.83 -21.86
CA GLN A 103 4.14 4.52 -22.46
C GLN A 103 4.04 4.52 -23.99
N LYS A 104 4.47 5.63 -24.61
CA LYS A 104 4.52 5.74 -26.09
C LYS A 104 5.39 4.67 -26.74
N THR A 105 6.37 4.15 -26.00
CA THR A 105 7.29 3.11 -26.45
C THR A 105 6.66 1.72 -26.43
N SER A 106 5.66 1.47 -25.57
CA SER A 106 4.86 0.23 -25.61
C SER A 106 3.70 0.33 -26.60
N ASN A 107 3.03 1.49 -26.67
CA ASN A 107 1.98 1.75 -27.66
C ASN A 107 1.99 3.23 -28.11
N PRO A 108 2.11 3.54 -29.42
CA PRO A 108 2.15 4.91 -29.92
C PRO A 108 0.94 5.78 -29.55
N ALA A 109 -0.22 5.17 -29.24
CA ALA A 109 -1.42 5.88 -28.82
C ALA A 109 -1.36 6.39 -27.38
N CYS A 110 -0.43 5.92 -26.56
CA CYS A 110 -0.30 6.33 -25.16
C CYS A 110 0.07 7.80 -24.98
N SER A 111 -0.55 8.45 -24.01
CA SER A 111 -0.21 9.83 -23.61
C SER A 111 1.07 9.93 -22.78
N GLY A 112 1.44 8.87 -22.07
CA GLY A 112 2.50 8.90 -21.04
C GLY A 112 2.06 9.51 -19.70
N SER A 113 0.86 10.08 -19.63
CA SER A 113 0.34 10.73 -18.41
C SER A 113 -0.43 9.73 -17.53
N PRO A 114 -0.28 9.78 -16.20
CA PRO A 114 -1.03 8.90 -15.32
C PRO A 114 -2.49 9.32 -15.16
N VAL A 115 -3.36 8.33 -15.15
CA VAL A 115 -4.79 8.43 -14.84
C VAL A 115 -5.04 7.78 -13.49
N ARG A 116 -5.76 8.47 -12.60
CA ARG A 116 -6.23 7.85 -11.35
C ARG A 116 -7.40 6.92 -11.67
N VAL A 117 -7.29 5.66 -11.27
CA VAL A 117 -8.34 4.65 -11.33
C VAL A 117 -8.67 4.15 -9.93
N VAL A 118 -9.89 3.66 -9.74
CA VAL A 118 -10.34 3.04 -8.48
C VAL A 118 -10.68 1.58 -8.71
N ILE A 119 -10.28 0.70 -7.79
CA ILE A 119 -10.69 -0.70 -7.82
C ILE A 119 -12.15 -0.81 -7.35
N THR A 120 -13.03 -1.23 -8.26
CA THR A 120 -14.48 -1.33 -8.01
C THR A 120 -15.06 -2.70 -8.34
N ASP A 121 -14.22 -3.61 -8.85
CA ASP A 121 -14.66 -4.90 -9.34
C ASP A 121 -13.52 -5.93 -9.29
N TYR A 122 -13.82 -7.17 -9.62
CA TYR A 122 -12.89 -8.30 -9.61
C TYR A 122 -12.76 -8.92 -11.00
N CYS A 123 -11.54 -9.06 -11.50
CA CYS A 123 -11.27 -9.79 -12.73
C CYS A 123 -10.76 -11.22 -12.43
N PRO A 124 -11.57 -12.26 -12.66
CA PRO A 124 -11.16 -13.65 -12.49
C PRO A 124 -10.39 -14.21 -13.71
N GLY A 125 -9.93 -15.46 -13.59
CA GLY A 125 -9.48 -16.24 -14.74
C GLY A 125 -8.14 -15.74 -15.31
N SER A 126 -8.12 -15.37 -16.59
CA SER A 126 -6.88 -15.00 -17.30
C SER A 126 -6.19 -13.77 -16.71
N CYS A 127 -6.91 -12.88 -16.03
CA CYS A 127 -6.32 -11.75 -15.29
C CYS A 127 -5.33 -12.20 -14.19
N ASN A 128 -5.50 -13.41 -13.65
CA ASN A 128 -4.60 -13.98 -12.64
C ASN A 128 -3.39 -14.71 -13.26
N ALA A 129 -3.23 -14.68 -14.60
CA ALA A 129 -2.00 -15.13 -15.24
C ALA A 129 -0.87 -14.10 -15.11
N ASP A 130 -1.21 -12.83 -14.88
CA ASP A 130 -0.25 -11.74 -14.67
C ASP A 130 -0.10 -11.44 -13.17
N PRO A 131 1.10 -11.03 -12.71
CA PRO A 131 1.30 -10.64 -11.31
C PRO A 131 0.34 -9.53 -10.85
N ILE A 132 0.16 -8.51 -11.69
CA ILE A 132 -0.78 -7.40 -11.48
C ILE A 132 -1.50 -7.13 -12.80
N HIS A 133 -2.83 -7.16 -12.75
CA HIS A 133 -3.68 -6.97 -13.92
C HIS A 133 -4.82 -6.01 -13.60
N PHE A 134 -4.92 -4.94 -14.38
CA PHE A 134 -6.03 -3.97 -14.35
C PHE A 134 -6.95 -4.23 -15.54
N ASP A 135 -8.16 -4.71 -15.31
CA ASP A 135 -9.20 -4.70 -16.34
C ASP A 135 -9.95 -3.37 -16.24
N LEU A 136 -9.58 -2.41 -17.08
CA LEU A 136 -10.02 -1.02 -17.00
C LEU A 136 -11.43 -0.85 -17.57
N SER A 137 -12.16 0.17 -17.11
CA SER A 137 -13.32 0.62 -17.88
C SER A 137 -12.91 1.20 -19.24
N GLY A 138 -13.85 1.28 -20.19
CA GLY A 138 -13.62 1.93 -21.48
C GLY A 138 -13.14 3.39 -21.35
N ILE A 139 -13.70 4.15 -20.41
CA ILE A 139 -13.26 5.53 -20.11
C ILE A 139 -11.86 5.55 -19.49
N ALA A 140 -11.53 4.64 -18.58
CA ALA A 140 -10.21 4.59 -17.95
C ALA A 140 -9.12 4.21 -18.97
N MET A 141 -9.37 3.20 -19.81
CA MET A 141 -8.47 2.81 -20.90
C MET A 141 -8.28 3.94 -21.90
N GLY A 142 -9.38 4.53 -22.39
CA GLY A 142 -9.32 5.65 -23.34
C GLY A 142 -8.57 6.87 -22.77
N ALA A 143 -8.67 7.13 -21.48
CA ALA A 143 -7.98 8.25 -20.83
C ALA A 143 -6.46 8.08 -20.74
N LEU A 144 -5.92 6.88 -20.94
CA LEU A 144 -4.48 6.65 -21.04
C LEU A 144 -3.92 7.12 -22.38
N ALA A 145 -4.77 7.30 -23.40
CA ALA A 145 -4.37 7.68 -24.75
C ALA A 145 -4.11 9.19 -24.90
N GLU A 146 -3.33 9.55 -25.93
CA GLU A 146 -3.28 10.92 -26.43
C GLU A 146 -4.67 11.37 -26.89
N PRO A 147 -5.00 12.68 -26.80
CA PRO A 147 -6.28 13.20 -27.25
C PRO A 147 -6.63 12.75 -28.69
N GLY A 148 -7.75 12.05 -28.84
CA GLY A 148 -8.24 11.52 -30.12
C GLY A 148 -7.68 10.16 -30.54
N GLN A 149 -6.90 9.49 -29.68
CA GLN A 149 -6.38 8.14 -29.91
C GLN A 149 -6.95 7.09 -28.95
N ASP A 150 -8.01 7.43 -28.23
CA ASP A 150 -8.69 6.58 -27.26
C ASP A 150 -9.23 5.28 -27.87
N ASP A 151 -9.87 5.36 -29.04
CA ASP A 151 -10.29 4.16 -29.79
C ASP A 151 -9.11 3.29 -30.24
N GLN A 152 -8.01 3.92 -30.67
CA GLN A 152 -6.83 3.19 -31.12
C GLN A 152 -6.19 2.41 -29.97
N LEU A 153 -6.14 3.01 -28.78
CA LEU A 153 -5.62 2.34 -27.60
C LEU A 153 -6.57 1.21 -27.14
N ARG A 154 -7.89 1.42 -27.18
CA ARG A 154 -8.88 0.37 -26.86
C ARG A 154 -8.82 -0.83 -27.82
N ILE A 155 -8.62 -0.60 -29.12
CA ILE A 155 -8.51 -1.67 -30.13
C ILE A 155 -7.28 -2.56 -29.90
N ALA A 156 -6.22 -2.05 -29.26
CA ALA A 156 -5.07 -2.87 -28.88
C ALA A 156 -5.46 -4.01 -27.91
N GLY A 157 -6.54 -3.83 -27.14
CA GLY A 157 -7.11 -4.81 -26.24
C GLY A 157 -6.28 -4.97 -24.97
N ILE A 158 -5.10 -5.58 -25.09
CA ILE A 158 -4.15 -5.82 -24.00
C ILE A 158 -2.95 -4.88 -24.18
N ILE A 159 -2.59 -4.12 -23.15
CA ILE A 159 -1.45 -3.20 -23.17
C ILE A 159 -0.60 -3.32 -21.90
N ASP A 160 0.70 -3.03 -22.04
CA ASP A 160 1.59 -2.85 -20.90
C ASP A 160 1.35 -1.48 -20.25
N VAL A 161 1.19 -1.47 -18.93
CA VAL A 161 1.02 -0.26 -18.14
C VAL A 161 2.01 -0.21 -16.97
N LEU A 162 2.17 0.99 -16.43
CA LEU A 162 2.87 1.25 -15.18
C LEU A 162 1.85 1.78 -14.17
N TYR A 163 1.89 1.31 -12.93
CA TYR A 163 0.94 1.69 -11.88
C TYR A 163 1.65 2.07 -10.58
N GLN A 164 1.00 2.93 -9.78
CA GLN A 164 1.45 3.30 -8.43
C GLN A 164 0.23 3.43 -7.53
N ARG A 165 0.27 2.87 -6.30
CA ARG A 165 -0.79 3.09 -5.32
C ARG A 165 -0.75 4.52 -4.80
N VAL A 166 -1.90 5.19 -4.76
CA VAL A 166 -2.02 6.61 -4.37
C VAL A 166 -3.20 6.81 -3.42
N GLN A 167 -3.14 7.87 -2.61
CA GLN A 167 -4.29 8.23 -1.80
C GLN A 167 -5.48 8.64 -2.68
N CYS A 168 -6.66 8.15 -2.31
CA CYS A 168 -7.92 8.61 -2.86
C CYS A 168 -8.23 10.04 -2.40
N ASN A 169 -8.60 10.89 -3.35
CA ASN A 169 -9.08 12.24 -3.09
C ASN A 169 -10.35 12.50 -3.91
N TYR A 170 -11.49 12.41 -3.23
CA TYR A 170 -12.83 12.71 -3.75
C TYR A 170 -13.26 14.16 -3.43
N GLY A 171 -12.33 15.01 -3.01
CA GLY A 171 -12.55 16.44 -2.76
C GLY A 171 -13.54 16.69 -1.63
N ARG A 172 -14.69 17.29 -1.94
CA ARG A 172 -15.75 17.62 -0.97
C ARG A 172 -16.70 16.45 -0.70
N GLN A 173 -16.57 15.34 -1.46
CA GLN A 173 -17.41 14.17 -1.25
C GLN A 173 -17.12 13.59 0.14
N LYS A 174 -18.19 13.35 0.90
CA LYS A 174 -18.12 12.70 2.19
C LYS A 174 -18.27 11.19 2.00
N ILE A 175 -17.73 10.43 2.96
CA ILE A 175 -17.98 8.98 3.06
C ILE A 175 -19.50 8.76 3.05
N MET A 176 -19.94 7.83 2.22
CA MET A 176 -21.35 7.50 2.07
C MET A 176 -21.60 6.07 2.56
N PHE A 177 -22.74 5.90 3.21
CA PHE A 177 -23.22 4.63 3.73
C PHE A 177 -24.53 4.31 3.03
N ASN A 178 -24.54 3.30 2.17
CA ASN A 178 -25.75 2.80 1.54
C ASN A 178 -26.23 1.60 2.34
N VAL A 179 -27.34 1.74 3.04
CA VAL A 179 -27.87 0.70 3.94
C VAL A 179 -28.60 -0.35 3.12
N ASP A 180 -28.27 -1.61 3.35
CA ASP A 180 -28.88 -2.74 2.64
C ASP A 180 -30.40 -2.79 2.84
N LYS A 181 -31.14 -3.19 1.81
CA LYS A 181 -32.61 -3.25 1.84
C LYS A 181 -33.14 -4.31 2.82
N GLY A 182 -32.35 -5.32 3.14
CA GLY A 182 -32.64 -6.35 4.14
C GLY A 182 -32.37 -5.90 5.58
N ALA A 183 -31.78 -4.72 5.78
CA ALA A 183 -31.47 -4.20 7.10
C ALA A 183 -32.74 -4.09 7.96
N ASN A 184 -32.65 -4.61 9.18
CA ASN A 184 -33.70 -4.63 10.18
C ASN A 184 -33.06 -4.52 11.58
N PRO A 185 -33.84 -4.44 12.66
CA PRO A 185 -33.25 -4.22 13.98
C PRO A 185 -32.29 -5.32 14.48
N PHE A 186 -32.23 -6.49 13.86
CA PHE A 186 -31.32 -7.58 14.26
C PHE A 186 -30.23 -7.87 13.23
N PHE A 187 -30.33 -7.27 12.04
CA PHE A 187 -29.35 -7.41 10.97
C PHE A 187 -29.13 -6.05 10.33
N PHE A 188 -27.89 -5.57 10.32
CA PHE A 188 -27.55 -4.33 9.65
C PHE A 188 -26.40 -4.58 8.69
N ALA A 189 -26.57 -4.20 7.43
CA ALA A 189 -25.48 -4.18 6.47
C ALA A 189 -25.43 -2.83 5.76
N THR A 190 -24.24 -2.35 5.46
CA THR A 190 -24.05 -1.13 4.70
C THR A 190 -22.84 -1.23 3.78
N LEU A 191 -23.02 -0.77 2.56
CA LEU A 191 -21.96 -0.51 1.61
C LEU A 191 -21.32 0.84 1.93
N ILE A 192 -20.00 0.88 1.95
CA ILE A 192 -19.24 2.07 2.31
C ILE A 192 -18.51 2.59 1.06
N GLU A 193 -18.76 3.86 0.72
CA GLU A 193 -18.24 4.51 -0.47
C GLU A 193 -17.44 5.77 -0.14
N TYR A 194 -16.54 6.14 -1.04
CA TYR A 194 -15.80 7.42 -1.07
C TYR A 194 -14.86 7.66 0.12
N GLN A 195 -14.14 6.62 0.53
CA GLN A 195 -13.09 6.75 1.55
C GLN A 195 -11.89 7.52 0.96
N ASN A 196 -11.70 8.77 1.40
CA ASN A 196 -10.45 9.49 1.15
C ASN A 196 -9.28 8.82 1.89
N GLY A 197 -8.04 9.02 1.44
CA GLY A 197 -6.87 8.37 2.05
C GLY A 197 -6.56 7.02 1.40
N GLY A 198 -6.31 5.97 2.19
CA GLY A 198 -5.89 4.65 1.66
C GLY A 198 -6.93 3.93 0.76
N GLY A 199 -8.20 4.30 0.89
CA GLY A 199 -9.32 3.73 0.14
C GLY A 199 -9.80 2.37 0.67
N ASP A 200 -8.89 1.58 1.25
CA ASP A 200 -9.17 0.32 1.94
C ASP A 200 -9.57 0.50 3.42
N LEU A 201 -10.32 -0.46 3.92
CA LEU A 201 -10.77 -0.53 5.30
C LEU A 201 -10.25 -1.80 5.98
N ASP A 202 -9.56 -1.63 7.10
CA ASP A 202 -9.13 -2.72 7.99
C ASP A 202 -10.30 -3.24 8.81
N SER A 203 -11.16 -2.33 9.30
CA SER A 203 -12.35 -2.68 10.07
C SER A 203 -13.45 -1.63 9.98
N ALA A 204 -14.69 -2.07 10.19
CA ALA A 204 -15.86 -1.23 10.41
C ALA A 204 -16.57 -1.68 11.68
N GLU A 205 -17.12 -0.72 12.44
CA GLU A 205 -17.82 -0.99 13.68
C GLU A 205 -19.05 -0.08 13.81
N ILE A 206 -20.10 -0.57 14.45
CA ILE A 206 -21.37 0.15 14.61
C ILE A 206 -21.75 0.31 16.09
N LYS A 207 -22.31 1.46 16.45
CA LYS A 207 -22.81 1.74 17.79
C LYS A 207 -24.24 2.27 17.74
N SER A 208 -25.14 1.59 18.44
CA SER A 208 -26.54 2.00 18.65
C SER A 208 -26.65 3.23 19.57
N VAL A 209 -27.75 3.97 19.42
CA VAL A 209 -28.08 5.04 20.36
C VAL A 209 -28.25 4.48 21.78
N GLY A 210 -27.71 5.19 22.77
CA GLY A 210 -27.76 4.75 24.17
C GLY A 210 -26.81 3.61 24.53
N SER A 211 -26.03 3.08 23.58
CA SER A 211 -24.90 2.19 23.84
C SER A 211 -23.61 2.99 23.88
N ASP A 212 -22.71 2.62 24.79
CA ASP A 212 -21.32 3.13 24.83
C ASP A 212 -20.35 2.24 24.05
N GLN A 213 -20.80 1.07 23.59
CA GLN A 213 -19.96 0.07 22.94
C GLN A 213 -20.13 0.09 21.42
N PHE A 214 -19.00 0.15 20.70
CA PHE A 214 -18.92 -0.18 19.28
C PHE A 214 -18.85 -1.70 19.11
N LEU A 215 -19.67 -2.22 18.21
CA LEU A 215 -19.74 -3.63 17.84
C LEU A 215 -19.04 -3.82 16.50
N PRO A 216 -18.16 -4.82 16.37
CA PRO A 216 -17.46 -5.09 15.11
C PRO A 216 -18.45 -5.55 14.04
N MET A 217 -18.22 -5.06 12.83
CA MET A 217 -18.92 -5.49 11.63
C MET A 217 -18.01 -6.44 10.84
N GLU A 218 -18.59 -7.48 10.28
CA GLU A 218 -17.93 -8.45 9.41
C GLU A 218 -17.99 -7.95 7.96
N GLN A 219 -16.88 -8.05 7.22
CA GLN A 219 -16.88 -7.81 5.78
C GLN A 219 -17.64 -8.95 5.09
N LEU A 220 -18.69 -8.62 4.36
CA LEU A 220 -19.48 -9.59 3.60
C LEU A 220 -18.82 -9.93 2.26
N PHE A 221 -18.94 -9.00 1.32
CA PHE A 221 -18.43 -9.09 -0.04
C PHE A 221 -18.19 -7.66 -0.54
N GLY A 222 -17.06 -7.46 -1.22
CA GLY A 222 -16.68 -6.13 -1.68
C GLY A 222 -16.50 -5.14 -0.52
N ALA A 223 -17.08 -3.95 -0.68
CA ALA A 223 -17.05 -2.88 0.32
C ALA A 223 -18.26 -2.89 1.29
N THR A 224 -18.97 -4.02 1.39
CA THR A 224 -20.14 -4.18 2.27
C THR A 224 -19.75 -4.78 3.61
N TYR A 225 -20.15 -4.13 4.70
CA TYR A 225 -19.95 -4.60 6.07
C TYR A 225 -21.30 -4.89 6.72
N LYS A 226 -21.41 -6.02 7.43
CA LYS A 226 -22.61 -6.44 8.15
C LYS A 226 -22.39 -6.64 9.64
N ILE A 227 -23.49 -6.65 10.38
CA ILE A 227 -23.57 -7.23 11.72
C ILE A 227 -24.87 -8.00 11.88
N ASP A 228 -24.76 -9.20 12.45
CA ASP A 228 -25.87 -9.97 12.98
C ASP A 228 -25.90 -9.77 14.51
N SER A 229 -26.96 -9.15 15.03
CA SER A 229 -27.04 -8.79 16.45
C SER A 229 -28.09 -9.64 17.17
N PRO A 230 -27.76 -10.27 18.32
CA PRO A 230 -28.73 -10.97 19.14
C PRO A 230 -29.69 -10.01 19.88
N HIS A 231 -29.41 -8.70 19.83
CA HIS A 231 -30.20 -7.65 20.45
C HIS A 231 -30.58 -6.59 19.42
N GLU A 232 -31.71 -5.92 19.67
CA GLU A 232 -32.21 -4.88 18.80
C GLU A 232 -31.21 -3.71 18.66
N LEU A 233 -30.74 -3.46 17.45
CA LEU A 233 -29.95 -2.30 17.05
C LEU A 233 -30.87 -1.10 16.92
N LYS A 234 -30.64 -0.08 17.74
CA LYS A 234 -31.47 1.13 17.79
C LYS A 234 -30.74 2.30 17.17
N GLY A 235 -31.34 2.86 16.12
CA GLY A 235 -30.86 4.09 15.51
C GLY A 235 -31.15 5.32 16.36
N PRO A 236 -30.42 6.45 16.16
CA PRO A 236 -29.36 6.64 15.18
C PRO A 236 -28.06 5.88 15.51
N PHE A 237 -27.34 5.45 14.46
CA PHE A 237 -26.09 4.71 14.59
C PHE A 237 -24.86 5.61 14.44
N SER A 238 -23.79 5.30 15.17
CA SER A 238 -22.44 5.79 14.87
C SER A 238 -21.64 4.67 14.20
N ILE A 239 -20.95 4.97 13.11
CA ILE A 239 -20.08 4.01 12.41
C ILE A 239 -18.64 4.48 12.56
N ARG A 240 -17.76 3.59 13.01
CA ARG A 240 -16.30 3.81 13.10
C ARG A 240 -15.62 2.97 12.03
N LEU A 241 -14.73 3.60 11.27
CA LEU A 241 -14.00 2.99 10.18
C LEU A 241 -12.50 3.13 10.44
N THR A 242 -11.75 2.05 10.26
CA THR A 242 -10.30 2.01 10.42
C THR A 242 -9.67 1.72 9.06
N GLN A 243 -8.72 2.53 8.63
CA GLN A 243 -8.02 2.36 7.34
C GLN A 243 -6.83 1.39 7.48
N GLY A 244 -6.49 0.70 6.38
CA GLY A 244 -5.54 -0.41 6.38
C GLY A 244 -4.05 -0.05 6.36
N GLU A 245 -3.61 0.76 5.38
CA GLU A 245 -2.29 0.51 4.78
C GLU A 245 -1.05 1.12 5.45
N PHE A 246 -1.11 2.18 6.25
CA PHE A 246 0.14 2.89 6.58
C PHE A 246 0.59 2.60 8.06
N LYS A 247 1.72 1.91 8.35
CA LYS A 247 2.17 1.60 9.74
C LYS A 247 3.72 1.51 9.93
N ARG A 248 4.23 2.16 11.01
CA ARG A 248 5.44 1.87 11.87
C ARG A 248 6.84 2.38 11.44
N SER A 249 7.70 2.65 12.43
CA SER A 249 9.10 3.14 12.30
C SER A 249 10.10 2.35 13.18
N ILE A 250 11.32 2.08 12.69
CA ILE A 250 12.43 1.25 13.29
C ILE A 250 13.80 1.77 12.78
N VAL A 251 14.90 1.82 13.54
CA VAL A 251 16.22 2.28 13.01
C VAL A 251 17.20 1.13 12.78
N ALA A 252 17.83 1.06 11.61
CA ALA A 252 18.92 0.12 11.27
C ALA A 252 20.26 0.88 11.07
N LYS A 253 21.33 0.44 11.75
CA LYS A 253 22.71 0.88 11.51
C LYS A 253 23.50 -0.22 10.84
N ASN A 254 24.71 0.13 10.46
CA ASN A 254 25.63 -0.77 9.80
C ASN A 254 25.06 -1.37 8.51
N VAL A 255 24.06 -0.68 7.93
CA VAL A 255 23.58 -1.02 6.61
C VAL A 255 24.72 -0.74 5.65
N SER A 256 25.29 -1.77 5.05
CA SER A 256 26.40 -1.66 4.11
C SER A 256 26.20 -2.63 2.96
N CYS A 257 26.68 -2.24 1.79
CA CYS A 257 26.74 -3.10 0.61
C CYS A 257 28.20 -3.40 0.24
N SER A 258 28.44 -4.59 -0.30
CA SER A 258 29.80 -5.08 -0.56
C SER A 258 30.31 -4.64 -1.95
N PRO A 259 31.55 -4.12 -2.07
CA PRO A 259 32.19 -3.88 -3.37
C PRO A 259 32.34 -5.15 -4.22
N ASN A 260 32.32 -6.33 -3.60
CA ASN A 260 32.35 -7.61 -4.32
C ASN A 260 30.98 -7.95 -4.95
N ASP A 261 29.89 -7.43 -4.40
CA ASP A 261 28.53 -7.67 -4.89
C ASP A 261 28.12 -6.60 -5.92
N ASN A 262 28.56 -5.35 -5.73
CA ASN A 262 28.38 -4.28 -6.71
C ASN A 262 29.59 -3.31 -6.69
N PRO A 263 30.24 -3.04 -7.84
CA PRO A 263 31.45 -2.21 -7.89
C PRO A 263 31.23 -0.75 -7.45
N ALA A 264 29.99 -0.24 -7.49
CA ALA A 264 29.63 1.09 -7.03
C ALA A 264 29.53 1.20 -5.50
N CYS A 265 29.47 0.07 -4.77
CA CYS A 265 29.42 0.04 -3.32
C CYS A 265 30.70 0.58 -2.68
N SER A 266 30.54 1.42 -1.65
CA SER A 266 31.66 1.93 -0.86
C SER A 266 32.22 0.93 0.15
N GLY A 267 31.41 -0.03 0.59
CA GLY A 267 31.70 -0.87 1.76
C GLY A 267 31.51 -0.16 3.10
N ASN A 268 31.23 1.14 3.10
CA ASN A 268 30.94 1.90 4.31
C ASN A 268 29.48 1.71 4.70
N ALA A 269 29.24 1.77 6.01
CA ALA A 269 27.93 1.58 6.59
C ALA A 269 27.19 2.91 6.79
N VAL A 270 25.88 2.89 6.63
CA VAL A 270 24.99 4.03 6.89
C VAL A 270 24.02 3.72 8.04
N THR A 271 23.55 4.78 8.69
CA THR A 271 22.46 4.72 9.67
C THR A 271 21.19 5.18 8.99
N ILE A 272 20.11 4.40 9.10
CA ILE A 272 18.80 4.76 8.56
C ILE A 272 17.69 4.57 9.58
N THR A 273 16.68 5.42 9.49
CA THR A 273 15.41 5.27 10.20
C THR A 273 14.35 4.81 9.22
N ILE A 274 13.75 3.66 9.48
CA ILE A 274 12.50 3.21 8.88
C ILE A 274 11.45 4.17 9.39
N THR A 275 10.83 4.88 8.46
CA THR A 275 9.79 5.88 8.72
C THR A 275 8.44 5.47 8.15
N ASP A 276 8.43 4.42 7.33
CA ASP A 276 7.27 3.98 6.57
C ASP A 276 7.34 2.47 6.31
N GLU A 277 6.24 1.90 5.85
CA GLU A 277 6.15 0.52 5.38
C GLU A 277 6.32 0.49 3.84
N CYS A 278 7.20 -0.39 3.34
CA CYS A 278 7.19 -0.74 1.92
C CYS A 278 6.35 -2.01 1.72
N PRO A 279 5.15 -1.93 1.13
CA PRO A 279 4.31 -3.10 0.90
C PRO A 279 4.81 -3.95 -0.30
N ASP A 280 4.12 -5.05 -0.57
CA ASP A 280 4.28 -5.88 -1.77
C ASP A 280 5.70 -6.42 -2.01
N ALA A 281 6.38 -6.00 -3.08
CA ALA A 281 7.63 -6.60 -3.57
C ALA A 281 8.78 -6.57 -2.54
N CYS A 282 8.73 -5.64 -1.57
CA CYS A 282 9.63 -5.59 -0.43
C CYS A 282 9.48 -6.81 0.51
N ASN A 283 8.32 -7.47 0.54
CA ASN A 283 8.05 -8.62 1.41
C ASN A 283 8.38 -9.98 0.76
N ASN A 284 8.94 -9.98 -0.46
CA ASN A 284 9.42 -11.21 -1.11
C ASN A 284 10.75 -11.71 -0.52
N ASP A 285 11.44 -10.84 0.23
CA ASP A 285 12.68 -11.17 0.93
C ASP A 285 12.43 -11.40 2.42
N PRO A 286 13.24 -12.25 3.10
CA PRO A 286 13.14 -12.39 4.55
C PRO A 286 13.29 -11.07 5.30
N VAL A 287 14.12 -10.15 4.79
CA VAL A 287 14.29 -8.77 5.26
C VAL A 287 14.63 -7.86 4.08
N HIS A 288 13.89 -6.77 3.95
CA HIS A 288 14.09 -5.76 2.90
C HIS A 288 14.10 -4.35 3.48
N PHE A 289 14.99 -3.51 2.97
CA PHE A 289 15.02 -2.08 3.28
C PHE A 289 14.84 -1.32 1.97
N ASP A 290 13.71 -0.63 1.83
CA ASP A 290 13.53 0.35 0.76
C ASP A 290 14.12 1.68 1.21
N PHE A 291 15.31 2.00 0.69
CA PHE A 291 15.99 3.22 1.06
C PHE A 291 15.44 4.39 0.25
N SER A 292 15.28 5.54 0.91
CA SER A 292 15.22 6.80 0.17
C SER A 292 16.43 6.93 -0.77
N SER A 293 16.24 7.56 -1.93
CA SER A 293 17.31 7.79 -2.91
C SER A 293 18.59 8.38 -2.28
N THR A 294 18.44 9.25 -1.29
CA THR A 294 19.55 9.81 -0.52
C THR A 294 20.29 8.73 0.28
N ALA A 295 19.58 7.93 1.07
CA ALA A 295 20.18 6.89 1.89
C ALA A 295 20.80 5.76 1.05
N PHE A 296 20.17 5.38 -0.07
CA PHE A 296 20.73 4.42 -1.03
C PHE A 296 22.03 4.95 -1.66
N GLY A 297 22.06 6.24 -1.99
CA GLY A 297 23.26 6.90 -2.53
C GLY A 297 24.42 6.97 -1.53
N TYR A 298 24.16 7.05 -0.23
CA TYR A 298 25.21 7.05 0.79
C TYR A 298 25.93 5.70 0.94
N LEU A 299 25.35 4.61 0.42
CA LEU A 299 26.04 3.31 0.34
C LEU A 299 27.12 3.29 -0.77
N ALA A 300 27.08 4.23 -1.72
CA ALA A 300 27.96 4.25 -2.87
C ALA A 300 29.31 4.94 -2.60
N LYS A 301 30.30 4.63 -3.44
CA LYS A 301 31.56 5.40 -3.52
C LYS A 301 31.26 6.84 -3.96
N SER A 302 32.15 7.77 -3.61
CA SER A 302 32.05 9.16 -4.07
C SER A 302 31.95 9.22 -5.60
N GLY A 303 30.88 9.83 -6.12
CA GLY A 303 30.59 9.93 -7.55
C GLY A 303 29.82 8.76 -8.16
N GLU A 304 29.64 7.65 -7.43
CA GLU A 304 29.01 6.41 -7.93
C GLU A 304 27.55 6.23 -7.48
N ALA A 305 26.97 7.23 -6.81
CA ALA A 305 25.61 7.14 -6.26
C ALA A 305 24.55 6.79 -7.32
N GLU A 306 24.63 7.40 -8.50
CA GLU A 306 23.72 7.10 -9.61
C GLU A 306 23.91 5.68 -10.16
N ASN A 307 25.15 5.20 -10.23
CA ASN A 307 25.44 3.85 -10.69
C ASN A 307 24.94 2.80 -9.69
N LEU A 308 25.05 3.07 -8.39
CA LEU A 308 24.48 2.20 -7.37
C LEU A 308 22.94 2.21 -7.46
N ARG A 309 22.29 3.38 -7.52
CA ARG A 309 20.82 3.49 -7.64
C ARG A 309 20.26 2.76 -8.86
N LYS A 310 20.94 2.83 -10.01
CA LYS A 310 20.57 2.09 -11.24
C LYS A 310 20.61 0.58 -11.08
N ALA A 311 21.36 0.05 -10.11
CA ALA A 311 21.31 -1.39 -9.81
C ALA A 311 19.94 -1.81 -9.26
N GLY A 312 19.15 -0.85 -8.72
CA GLY A 312 17.81 -1.04 -8.20
C GLY A 312 17.79 -1.80 -6.88
N ARG A 313 18.20 -3.08 -6.91
CA ARG A 313 18.22 -3.98 -5.76
C ARG A 313 19.64 -4.48 -5.51
N ILE A 314 20.11 -4.33 -4.29
CA ILE A 314 21.43 -4.77 -3.86
C ILE A 314 21.33 -5.55 -2.55
N ASN A 315 22.25 -6.48 -2.32
CA ASN A 315 22.38 -7.12 -1.03
C ASN A 315 22.99 -6.14 -0.02
N VAL A 316 22.45 -6.14 1.19
CA VAL A 316 22.96 -5.36 2.30
C VAL A 316 23.15 -6.24 3.53
N SER A 317 24.20 -5.95 4.29
CA SER A 317 24.31 -6.41 5.68
C SER A 317 23.78 -5.31 6.58
N TYR A 318 23.13 -5.63 7.69
CA TYR A 318 22.55 -4.64 8.61
C TYR A 318 22.65 -5.07 10.08
N GLN A 319 22.51 -4.11 10.99
CA GLN A 319 22.42 -4.34 12.43
C GLN A 319 21.43 -3.34 13.06
N ARG A 320 20.46 -3.83 13.85
CA ARG A 320 19.61 -2.95 14.66
C ARG A 320 20.43 -2.27 15.76
N VAL A 321 20.09 -1.02 16.09
CA VAL A 321 20.85 -0.17 17.03
C VAL A 321 19.97 0.84 17.74
N ALA A 322 20.54 1.48 18.76
CA ALA A 322 19.90 2.63 19.38
C ALA A 322 19.82 3.85 18.44
N CYS A 323 18.64 4.46 18.41
CA CYS A 323 18.35 5.79 17.87
C CYS A 323 19.15 6.86 18.61
N ALA A 324 19.67 7.82 17.85
CA ALA A 324 20.31 9.00 18.39
C ALA A 324 20.01 10.20 17.48
N TYR A 325 19.27 11.16 18.00
CA TYR A 325 18.92 12.42 17.33
C TYR A 325 19.62 13.57 18.06
N PRO A 326 20.86 13.95 17.64
CA PRO A 326 21.64 14.96 18.33
C PRO A 326 20.91 16.31 18.37
N ASN A 327 20.94 16.97 19.52
CA ASN A 327 20.29 18.26 19.75
C ASN A 327 18.76 18.25 19.60
N GLN A 328 18.14 17.07 19.60
CA GLN A 328 16.70 16.91 19.49
C GLN A 328 16.16 16.17 20.72
N ASN A 329 15.16 16.77 21.35
CA ASN A 329 14.33 16.09 22.34
C ASN A 329 13.09 15.53 21.66
N ILE A 330 12.40 14.63 22.37
CA ILE A 330 11.19 14.00 21.87
C ILE A 330 10.14 15.07 21.54
N VAL A 331 9.54 14.95 20.36
CA VAL A 331 8.48 15.84 19.90
C VAL A 331 7.17 15.08 19.89
N PHE A 332 6.15 15.70 20.48
CA PHE A 332 4.77 15.22 20.47
C PHE A 332 3.96 16.10 19.53
N LYS A 333 3.65 15.57 18.35
CA LYS A 333 2.82 16.24 17.35
C LYS A 333 1.36 15.86 17.54
N VAL A 334 0.56 16.82 18.02
CA VAL A 334 -0.87 16.61 18.22
C VAL A 334 -1.55 16.48 16.85
N ASP A 335 -2.33 15.42 16.69
CA ASP A 335 -3.08 15.15 15.47
C ASP A 335 -4.12 16.26 15.20
N SER A 336 -4.34 16.59 13.93
CA SER A 336 -5.29 17.65 13.52
C SER A 336 -6.74 17.33 13.86
N GLY A 337 -7.10 16.06 14.06
CA GLY A 337 -8.42 15.62 14.52
C GLY A 337 -8.61 15.69 16.04
N SER A 338 -7.58 16.05 16.80
CA SER A 338 -7.67 16.14 18.26
C SER A 338 -8.63 17.24 18.72
N ASN A 339 -9.40 16.95 19.75
CA ASN A 339 -10.40 17.82 20.36
C ASN A 339 -10.52 17.52 21.87
N PRO A 340 -11.34 18.26 22.65
CA PRO A 340 -11.42 18.07 24.10
C PRO A 340 -11.79 16.67 24.59
N ASN A 341 -12.40 15.82 23.75
CA ASN A 341 -12.82 14.46 24.11
C ASN A 341 -11.96 13.37 23.43
N TYR A 342 -11.08 13.74 22.51
CA TYR A 342 -10.21 12.83 21.75
C TYR A 342 -8.85 13.47 21.59
N PHE A 343 -7.83 12.92 22.22
CA PHE A 343 -6.47 13.44 22.16
C PHE A 343 -5.58 12.42 21.48
N SER A 344 -4.88 12.82 20.41
CA SER A 344 -3.99 11.94 19.66
C SER A 344 -2.68 12.64 19.36
N ILE A 345 -1.57 11.92 19.52
CA ILE A 345 -0.21 12.44 19.32
C ILE A 345 0.64 11.45 18.51
N ALA A 346 1.39 11.95 17.54
CA ALA A 346 2.53 11.26 16.97
C ALA A 346 3.80 11.61 17.76
N ILE A 347 4.66 10.61 17.99
CA ILE A 347 5.88 10.79 18.78
C ILE A 347 7.09 10.69 17.85
N GLU A 348 7.94 11.72 17.87
CA GLU A 348 9.09 11.87 16.98
C GLU A 348 10.38 12.04 17.78
N TYR A 349 11.51 11.62 17.20
CA TYR A 349 12.87 11.81 17.71
C TYR A 349 13.21 11.13 19.05
N GLU A 350 12.64 9.96 19.28
CA GLU A 350 12.97 9.12 20.43
C GLU A 350 14.37 8.50 20.30
N ASN A 351 15.26 8.77 21.25
CA ASN A 351 16.54 8.07 21.37
C ASN A 351 16.36 6.67 21.96
N GLY A 352 17.44 5.90 22.09
CA GLY A 352 17.40 4.56 22.68
C GLY A 352 16.82 3.56 21.70
N ASP A 353 15.95 2.66 22.14
CA ASP A 353 15.49 1.54 21.29
C ASP A 353 14.72 2.01 20.04
N GLY A 354 14.08 3.18 20.08
CA GLY A 354 13.33 3.75 18.95
C GLY A 354 11.92 3.18 18.75
N ASP A 355 11.50 2.24 19.60
CA ASP A 355 10.18 1.64 19.64
C ASP A 355 9.64 1.54 21.07
N LEU A 356 8.33 1.72 21.20
CA LEU A 356 7.66 1.80 22.49
C LEU A 356 6.80 0.58 22.76
N ALA A 357 7.00 -0.03 23.93
CA ALA A 357 6.08 -1.02 24.50
C ALA A 357 4.80 -0.38 25.05
N ALA A 358 4.89 0.86 25.54
CA ALA A 358 3.75 1.56 26.12
C ALA A 358 3.91 3.08 26.01
N VAL A 359 2.78 3.74 25.77
CA VAL A 359 2.60 5.18 25.85
C VAL A 359 1.47 5.44 26.83
N GLU A 360 1.72 6.28 27.81
CA GLU A 360 0.75 6.58 28.86
C GLU A 360 0.61 8.09 29.07
N ILE A 361 -0.58 8.53 29.45
CA ILE A 361 -0.92 9.92 29.67
C ILE A 361 -1.38 10.14 31.11
N GLN A 362 -0.93 11.24 31.70
CA GLN A 362 -1.38 11.71 33.01
C GLN A 362 -1.95 13.13 32.86
N PRO A 363 -3.26 13.28 33.08
CA PRO A 363 -3.91 14.59 33.15
C PRO A 363 -3.51 15.45 34.34
N SER A 364 -3.71 16.76 34.19
CA SER A 364 -3.49 17.72 35.26
C SER A 364 -4.31 17.38 36.50
N GLY A 365 -3.66 17.35 37.67
CA GLY A 365 -4.29 17.00 38.94
C GLY A 365 -4.60 15.51 39.15
N SER A 366 -4.32 14.64 38.17
CA SER A 366 -4.42 13.19 38.33
C SER A 366 -3.13 12.60 38.90
N ASN A 367 -3.24 11.64 39.82
CA ASN A 367 -2.11 10.79 40.25
C ASN A 367 -2.06 9.44 39.50
N GLN A 368 -2.95 9.25 38.53
CA GLN A 368 -3.05 8.03 37.74
C GLN A 368 -2.52 8.24 36.32
N TRP A 369 -1.87 7.19 35.82
CA TRP A 369 -1.43 7.05 34.43
C TRP A 369 -2.45 6.22 33.67
N PHE A 370 -2.81 6.67 32.47
CA PHE A 370 -3.73 5.98 31.59
C PHE A 370 -3.00 5.54 30.33
N SER A 371 -3.23 4.30 29.89
CA SER A 371 -2.64 3.80 28.66
C SER A 371 -3.26 4.50 27.44
N MET A 372 -2.40 4.96 26.53
CA MET A 372 -2.80 5.46 25.23
C MET A 372 -2.85 4.30 24.24
N GLN A 373 -3.86 4.30 23.37
CA GLN A 373 -4.07 3.28 22.36
C GLN A 373 -3.31 3.67 21.08
N GLN A 374 -2.47 2.78 20.57
CA GLN A 374 -1.82 2.99 19.28
C GLN A 374 -2.90 2.99 18.18
N VAL A 375 -2.98 4.06 17.41
CA VAL A 375 -3.91 4.18 16.29
C VAL A 375 -3.24 3.73 15.01
N PHE A 376 -1.99 4.15 14.81
CA PHE A 376 -1.28 4.01 13.55
C PHE A 376 0.18 4.39 13.71
N GLY A 377 1.12 3.62 13.16
CA GLY A 377 2.54 3.95 13.22
C GLY A 377 3.01 4.40 14.60
N VAL A 378 3.58 5.60 14.71
CA VAL A 378 4.01 6.20 16.00
C VAL A 378 2.95 7.12 16.62
N THR A 379 1.69 6.98 16.23
CA THR A 379 0.55 7.79 16.67
C THR A 379 -0.31 7.04 17.69
N TYR A 380 -0.54 7.67 18.84
CA TYR A 380 -1.26 7.13 19.98
C TYR A 380 -2.38 8.07 20.40
N LYS A 381 -3.57 7.51 20.70
CA LYS A 381 -4.74 8.25 21.15
C LYS A 381 -5.11 7.95 22.60
N TYR A 382 -5.83 8.89 23.19
CA TYR A 382 -6.53 8.76 24.46
C TYR A 382 -7.90 9.43 24.33
N ASP A 383 -8.96 8.67 24.60
CA ASP A 383 -10.32 9.20 24.67
C ASP A 383 -10.45 9.93 26.02
N VAL A 384 -10.53 11.27 25.98
CA VAL A 384 -10.38 12.15 27.14
C VAL A 384 -11.71 12.22 27.89
N PRO A 385 -11.80 11.74 29.15
CA PRO A 385 -13.03 11.82 29.93
C PRO A 385 -13.44 13.26 30.20
N THR A 386 -14.74 13.54 30.27
CA THR A 386 -15.27 14.87 30.60
C THR A 386 -14.68 15.40 31.91
N GLY A 387 -14.21 16.66 31.89
CA GLY A 387 -13.59 17.30 33.06
C GLY A 387 -12.10 17.01 33.22
N THR A 388 -11.52 16.21 32.33
CA THR A 388 -10.07 16.01 32.25
C THR A 388 -9.42 17.22 31.62
N ASN A 389 -8.43 17.80 32.32
CA ASN A 389 -7.76 19.02 31.86
C ASN A 389 -6.28 18.75 31.57
N ALA A 390 -5.80 19.41 30.52
CA ALA A 390 -4.38 19.62 30.30
C ALA A 390 -3.82 20.60 31.37
N PRO A 391 -2.49 20.69 31.58
CA PRO A 391 -1.44 20.03 30.82
C PRO A 391 -1.43 18.51 30.96
N PHE A 392 -0.99 17.82 29.90
CA PHE A 392 -0.78 16.37 29.91
C PHE A 392 0.70 16.04 30.05
N SER A 393 1.01 15.12 30.96
CA SER A 393 2.31 14.46 31.02
C SER A 393 2.25 13.17 30.24
N ILE A 394 3.32 12.84 29.52
CA ILE A 394 3.41 11.63 28.71
C ILE A 394 4.54 10.75 29.23
N ARG A 395 4.26 9.48 29.49
CA ARG A 395 5.23 8.47 29.91
C ARG A 395 5.42 7.47 28.78
N LEU A 396 6.68 7.24 28.45
CA LEU A 396 7.09 6.37 27.34
C LEU A 396 7.92 5.23 27.90
N THR A 397 7.63 3.99 27.49
CA THR A 397 8.40 2.80 27.88
C THR A 397 8.89 2.07 26.64
N GLN A 398 10.20 1.84 26.53
CA GLN A 398 10.80 1.20 25.35
C GLN A 398 10.61 -0.32 25.34
N ILE A 399 10.59 -0.92 24.14
CA ILE A 399 10.25 -2.34 24.01
C ILE A 399 11.36 -3.29 24.48
N GLU A 400 12.62 -3.04 24.15
CA GLU A 400 13.73 -3.98 24.40
C GLU A 400 14.33 -3.74 25.78
N SER A 401 14.77 -2.51 26.03
CA SER A 401 15.45 -2.10 27.25
C SER A 401 14.52 -1.97 28.46
N LYS A 402 13.21 -1.86 28.22
CA LYS A 402 12.19 -1.56 29.24
C LYS A 402 12.43 -0.24 29.99
N LYS A 403 13.30 0.64 29.47
CA LYS A 403 13.52 1.96 30.06
C LYS A 403 12.25 2.79 29.94
N THR A 404 11.98 3.58 30.97
CA THR A 404 10.84 4.48 31.02
C THR A 404 11.29 5.91 31.30
N ILE A 405 10.74 6.87 30.57
CA ILE A 405 10.91 8.30 30.82
C ILE A 405 9.55 8.99 30.93
N VAL A 406 9.54 10.15 31.58
CA VAL A 406 8.33 10.97 31.74
C VAL A 406 8.61 12.37 31.21
N ALA A 407 7.86 12.77 30.19
CA ALA A 407 7.77 14.15 29.72
C ALA A 407 6.68 14.86 30.51
N GLN A 408 7.08 15.51 31.61
CA GLN A 408 6.16 16.16 32.54
C GLN A 408 5.49 17.38 31.91
N ASN A 409 4.16 17.44 31.97
CA ASN A 409 3.33 18.56 31.50
C ASN A 409 3.68 19.05 30.08
N VAL A 410 4.13 18.14 29.21
CA VAL A 410 4.69 18.47 27.90
C VAL A 410 3.64 19.01 26.92
N ILE A 411 2.39 18.59 27.07
CA ILE A 411 1.27 19.14 26.31
C ILE A 411 0.62 20.23 27.17
N PRO A 412 0.68 21.52 26.79
CA PRO A 412 0.21 22.61 27.63
C PRO A 412 -1.32 22.70 27.69
N GLY A 413 -1.88 23.46 28.65
CA GLY A 413 -3.33 23.61 28.83
C GLY A 413 -4.08 24.18 27.61
N ASP A 414 -3.40 25.01 26.82
CA ASP A 414 -3.89 25.70 25.62
C ASP A 414 -3.43 25.02 24.32
N TRP A 415 -3.17 23.71 24.37
CA TRP A 415 -2.70 22.96 23.22
C TRP A 415 -3.63 23.09 22.01
N LYS A 416 -3.06 22.97 20.81
CA LYS A 416 -3.77 23.11 19.54
C LYS A 416 -3.60 21.87 18.69
N ALA A 417 -4.69 21.41 18.08
CA ALA A 417 -4.65 20.36 17.08
C ALA A 417 -3.68 20.73 15.94
N GLY A 418 -2.90 19.75 15.47
CA GLY A 418 -1.86 19.94 14.44
C GLY A 418 -0.56 20.58 14.94
N SER A 419 -0.48 21.03 16.20
CA SER A 419 0.73 21.64 16.76
C SER A 419 1.69 20.60 17.34
N SER A 420 2.98 20.96 17.43
CA SER A 420 4.03 20.10 17.98
C SER A 420 4.59 20.67 19.27
N TYR A 421 4.83 19.81 20.25
CA TYR A 421 5.36 20.15 21.57
C TYR A 421 6.60 19.34 21.86
N THR A 422 7.71 20.01 22.16
CA THR A 422 9.00 19.37 22.41
C THR A 422 9.20 19.17 23.91
N SER A 423 9.65 17.98 24.30
CA SER A 423 9.98 17.66 25.68
C SER A 423 11.32 18.26 26.12
N SER A 424 11.58 18.21 27.43
CA SER A 424 12.90 18.45 28.01
C SER A 424 13.72 17.18 28.22
N VAL A 425 13.20 16.02 27.82
CA VAL A 425 13.76 14.70 28.13
C VAL A 425 13.90 13.84 26.86
N ASN A 426 14.88 12.96 26.87
CA ASN A 426 15.05 11.91 25.87
C ASN A 426 15.68 10.67 26.55
N PHE A 427 15.64 9.51 25.90
CA PHE A 427 16.17 8.24 26.41
C PHE A 427 17.70 8.14 26.39
#